data_AF-A0A2U3L376-F1
#
_entry.id   AF-A0A2U3L376-F1
#
_cell.length_a   1.000
_cell.length_b   1.000
_cell.length_c   1.000
_cell.angle_alpha   90.00
_cell.angle_beta   90.00
_cell.angle_gamma   90.00
#
_symmetry.space_group_name_H-M   'P 1'
#
loop_
_entity.id
_entity.type
_entity.pdbx_description
1 polymer ?
#
loop_
_entity_poly.entity_id
_entity_poly.type
_entity_poly.pdbx_seq_one_letter_code
_entity_poly.pdbx_strand_id
1 'polypeptide(L)'
;MQPQLDHLAAELTEWFDSVSDLTQKSLFGIAPEGPHRDAVVVDSMIRNARIIYRAELDSEGKLYSPLCFFLVAACRHLGARLGTGHWRAALETLCQSQQLPGLEAFGLPSGTPAWRFKAELDAAIEQAGLIDRTSLLNKGDRKVAIGLGVNWAMRLLLACAADYPNPVESPGHKDFSWLATRVQAAMAVCK
;
A
#
# COMPACT_ATOMS: atom_id res chain seq x y z
N MET A 1 19.71 7.06 11.26
CA MET A 1 18.73 6.08 10.74
C MET A 1 17.37 6.25 11.41
N GLN A 2 17.20 5.91 12.69
CA GLN A 2 15.89 5.89 13.36
C GLN A 2 15.13 7.24 13.39
N PRO A 3 15.77 8.39 13.70
CA PRO A 3 15.07 9.69 13.71
C PRO A 3 14.51 10.13 12.34
N GLN A 4 15.15 9.72 11.25
CA GLN A 4 14.73 10.07 9.90
C GLN A 4 13.56 9.19 9.42
N LEU A 5 13.56 7.90 9.76
CA LEU A 5 12.42 7.02 9.53
C LEU A 5 11.22 7.44 10.39
N ASP A 6 11.46 7.88 11.63
CA ASP A 6 10.42 8.43 12.50
C ASP A 6 9.75 9.66 11.90
N HIS A 7 10.56 10.60 11.41
CA HIS A 7 10.06 11.81 10.77
C HIS A 7 9.25 11.48 9.51
N LEU A 8 9.79 10.65 8.60
CA LEU A 8 9.07 10.24 7.40
C LEU A 8 7.79 9.48 7.73
N ALA A 9 7.79 8.59 8.73
CA ALA A 9 6.60 7.87 9.14
C ALA A 9 5.49 8.82 9.62
N ALA A 10 5.84 9.92 10.31
CA ALA A 10 4.89 10.94 10.71
C ALA A 10 4.33 11.68 9.47
N GLU A 11 5.19 12.09 8.54
CA GLU A 11 4.76 12.75 7.30
C GLU A 11 3.86 11.87 6.44
N LEU A 12 4.15 10.57 6.34
CA LEU A 12 3.33 9.59 5.64
C LEU A 12 1.96 9.39 6.31
N THR A 13 1.91 9.50 7.64
CA THR A 13 0.64 9.46 8.38
C THR A 13 -0.24 10.64 7.99
N GLU A 14 0.31 11.87 8.05
CA GLU A 14 -0.42 13.08 7.69
C GLU A 14 -0.84 13.10 6.21
N TRP A 15 0.05 12.66 5.32
CA TRP A 15 -0.24 12.51 3.90
C TRP A 15 -1.39 11.53 3.67
N PHE A 16 -1.33 10.34 4.25
CA PHE A 16 -2.35 9.33 4.05
C PHE A 16 -3.69 9.73 4.68
N ASP A 17 -3.68 10.43 5.81
CA ASP A 17 -4.89 11.03 6.38
C ASP A 17 -5.53 12.02 5.40
N SER A 18 -4.74 12.87 4.73
CA SER A 18 -5.25 13.75 3.67
C SER A 18 -5.84 12.99 2.48
N VAL A 19 -5.21 11.88 2.06
CA VAL A 19 -5.73 11.02 0.97
C VAL A 19 -7.03 10.35 1.38
N SER A 20 -7.10 9.86 2.62
CA SER A 20 -8.30 9.27 3.20
C SER A 20 -9.44 10.28 3.27
N ASP A 21 -9.20 11.48 3.78
CA ASP A 21 -10.21 12.54 3.87
C ASP A 21 -10.74 12.96 2.50
N LEU A 22 -9.85 13.12 1.51
CA LEU A 22 -10.24 13.45 0.15
C LEU A 22 -11.12 12.34 -0.45
N THR A 23 -10.73 11.08 -0.28
CA THR A 23 -11.47 9.92 -0.79
C THR A 23 -12.83 9.77 -0.09
N GLN A 24 -12.91 10.04 1.22
CA GLN A 24 -14.16 10.01 1.97
C GLN A 24 -15.13 11.09 1.49
N LYS A 25 -14.66 12.32 1.27
CA LYS A 25 -15.49 13.44 0.81
C LYS A 25 -15.92 13.31 -0.66
N SER A 26 -15.09 12.68 -1.49
CA SER A 26 -15.36 12.51 -2.92
C SER A 26 -16.01 11.15 -3.21
N LEU A 27 -15.22 10.08 -3.26
CA LEU A 27 -15.62 8.75 -3.71
C LEU A 27 -16.70 8.12 -2.83
N PHE A 28 -16.62 8.28 -1.51
CA PHE A 28 -17.58 7.69 -0.57
C PHE A 28 -18.71 8.65 -0.14
N GLY A 29 -18.55 9.94 -0.40
CA GLY A 29 -19.52 10.98 -0.06
C GLY A 29 -20.74 11.03 -0.99
N ILE A 30 -20.65 10.41 -2.17
CA ILE A 30 -21.72 10.39 -3.20
C ILE A 30 -22.94 9.59 -2.73
N ALA A 31 -22.74 8.57 -1.89
CA ALA A 31 -23.83 7.74 -1.39
C ALA A 31 -24.40 8.27 -0.04
N PRO A 32 -25.73 8.20 0.15
CA PRO A 32 -26.35 8.46 1.45
C PRO A 32 -25.79 7.52 2.52
N GLU A 33 -25.79 7.97 3.78
CA GLU A 33 -25.24 7.20 4.89
C GLU A 33 -25.95 5.84 5.06
N GLY A 34 -25.24 4.86 5.63
CA GLY A 34 -25.76 3.51 5.86
C GLY A 34 -25.32 2.48 4.80
N PRO A 35 -26.13 1.44 4.54
CA PRO A 35 -25.71 0.25 3.78
C PRO A 35 -25.19 0.55 2.36
N HIS A 36 -25.68 1.61 1.72
CA HIS A 36 -25.23 2.02 0.39
C HIS A 36 -23.80 2.56 0.40
N ARG A 37 -23.44 3.37 1.41
CA ARG A 37 -22.06 3.86 1.56
C ARG A 37 -21.09 2.71 1.83
N ASP A 38 -21.49 1.75 2.67
CA ASP A 38 -20.67 0.57 2.95
C ASP A 38 -20.47 -0.30 1.70
N ALA A 39 -21.50 -0.43 0.86
CA ALA A 39 -21.39 -1.14 -0.41
C ALA A 39 -20.40 -0.45 -1.37
N VAL A 40 -20.40 0.89 -1.44
CA VAL A 40 -19.42 1.65 -2.26
C VAL A 40 -18.00 1.45 -1.76
N VAL A 41 -17.78 1.42 -0.44
CA VAL A 41 -16.46 1.14 0.14
C VAL A 41 -15.98 -0.26 -0.27
N VAL A 42 -16.84 -1.28 -0.14
CA VAL A 42 -16.50 -2.66 -0.51
C VAL A 42 -16.27 -2.79 -2.02
N ASP A 43 -17.09 -2.15 -2.85
CA ASP A 43 -16.92 -2.16 -4.31
C ASP A 43 -15.61 -1.49 -4.73
N SER A 44 -15.28 -0.33 -4.15
CA SER A 44 -14.00 0.34 -4.39
C SER A 44 -12.82 -0.54 -3.99
N MET A 45 -12.88 -1.20 -2.82
CA MET A 45 -11.86 -2.13 -2.37
C MET A 45 -11.67 -3.28 -3.37
N ILE A 46 -12.77 -3.92 -3.80
CA ILE A 46 -12.74 -5.04 -4.76
C ILE A 46 -12.19 -4.60 -6.11
N ARG A 47 -12.66 -3.46 -6.63
CA ARG A 47 -12.23 -2.93 -7.93
C ARG A 47 -10.74 -2.66 -7.95
N ASN A 48 -10.22 -1.96 -6.93
CA ASN A 48 -8.80 -1.63 -6.86
C ASN A 48 -7.94 -2.87 -6.59
N ALA A 49 -8.38 -3.80 -5.74
CA ALA A 49 -7.69 -5.08 -5.55
C ALA A 49 -7.55 -5.87 -6.87
N ARG A 50 -8.59 -5.91 -7.70
CA ARG A 50 -8.54 -6.57 -9.02
C ARG A 50 -7.57 -5.89 -9.99
N ILE A 51 -7.47 -4.56 -9.96
CA ILE A 51 -6.50 -3.81 -10.76
C ILE A 51 -5.08 -4.17 -10.30
N ILE A 52 -4.81 -4.08 -9.00
CA ILE A 52 -3.50 -4.39 -8.40
C ILE A 52 -3.06 -5.82 -8.73
N TYR A 53 -3.99 -6.77 -8.56
CA TYR A 53 -3.72 -8.19 -8.78
C TYR A 53 -3.30 -8.49 -10.22
N ARG A 54 -4.02 -7.93 -11.20
CA ARG A 54 -3.80 -8.18 -12.63
C ARG A 54 -2.65 -7.37 -13.23
N ALA A 55 -2.32 -6.24 -12.65
CA ALA A 55 -1.29 -5.36 -13.18
C ALA A 55 0.10 -5.91 -12.89
N GLU A 56 0.98 -5.84 -13.89
CA GLU A 56 2.41 -6.04 -13.70
C GLU A 56 3.02 -4.86 -12.92
N LEU A 57 4.17 -5.08 -12.30
CA LEU A 57 4.94 -3.97 -11.72
C LEU A 57 5.51 -3.11 -12.84
N ASP A 58 5.28 -1.81 -12.72
CA ASP A 58 5.80 -0.83 -13.64
C ASP A 58 6.61 0.24 -12.91
N SER A 59 7.57 0.83 -13.61
CA SER A 59 8.38 1.95 -13.12
C SER A 59 7.69 3.30 -13.31
N GLU A 60 6.50 3.36 -13.92
CA GLU A 60 5.76 4.60 -14.18
C GLU A 60 4.81 4.96 -13.02
N GLY A 61 4.67 4.10 -12.01
CA GLY A 61 3.83 4.34 -10.84
C GLY A 61 2.35 4.13 -11.09
N LYS A 62 1.94 3.35 -12.11
CA LYS A 62 0.51 3.13 -12.43
C LYS A 62 -0.28 2.51 -11.27
N LEU A 63 0.41 1.77 -10.39
CA LEU A 63 -0.17 1.19 -9.19
C LEU A 63 -0.42 2.18 -8.04
N TYR A 64 0.12 3.41 -8.10
CA TYR A 64 0.00 4.40 -7.03
C TYR A 64 -1.46 4.66 -6.62
N SER A 65 -2.30 5.05 -7.57
CA SER A 65 -3.70 5.38 -7.30
C SER A 65 -4.53 4.15 -6.87
N PRO A 66 -4.44 2.99 -7.56
CA PRO A 66 -5.08 1.76 -7.10
C PRO A 66 -4.69 1.36 -5.66
N LEU A 67 -3.40 1.44 -5.32
CA LEU A 67 -2.91 1.13 -3.96
C LEU A 67 -3.50 2.10 -2.94
N CYS A 68 -3.49 3.40 -3.21
CA CYS A 68 -4.07 4.40 -2.30
C CYS A 68 -5.58 4.15 -2.07
N PHE A 69 -6.35 3.95 -3.13
CA PHE A 69 -7.79 3.71 -3.00
C PHE A 69 -8.11 2.37 -2.33
N PHE A 70 -7.33 1.32 -2.62
CA PHE A 70 -7.44 0.05 -1.92
C PHE A 70 -7.17 0.23 -0.42
N LEU A 71 -6.06 0.88 -0.04
CA LEU A 71 -5.70 1.11 1.35
C LEU A 71 -6.78 1.90 2.10
N VAL A 72 -7.28 2.99 1.52
CA VAL A 72 -8.34 3.80 2.16
C VAL A 72 -9.62 2.98 2.32
N ALA A 73 -10.06 2.26 1.29
CA ALA A 73 -11.27 1.45 1.34
C ALA A 73 -11.15 0.30 2.35
N ALA A 74 -10.01 -0.40 2.35
CA ALA A 74 -9.74 -1.51 3.27
C ALA A 74 -9.65 -1.04 4.73
N CYS A 75 -8.95 0.08 5.01
CA CYS A 75 -8.91 0.67 6.34
C CYS A 75 -10.29 1.07 6.82
N ARG A 76 -11.11 1.71 5.96
CA ARG A 76 -12.48 2.08 6.30
C ARG A 76 -13.36 0.86 6.58
N HIS A 77 -13.23 -0.20 5.77
CA HIS A 77 -13.96 -1.46 5.93
C HIS A 77 -13.61 -2.17 7.25
N LEU A 78 -12.34 -2.12 7.66
CA LEU A 78 -11.87 -2.71 8.91
C LEU A 78 -12.12 -1.82 10.14
N GLY A 79 -12.47 -0.54 9.95
CA GLY A 79 -12.52 0.43 11.05
C GLY A 79 -11.14 0.78 11.60
N ALA A 80 -10.11 0.69 10.76
CA ALA A 80 -8.71 0.90 11.11
C ALA A 80 -8.18 2.24 10.59
N ARG A 81 -7.06 2.71 11.16
CA ARG A 81 -6.29 3.87 10.68
C ARG A 81 -4.80 3.53 10.64
N LEU A 82 -4.11 4.02 9.61
CA LEU A 82 -2.67 3.82 9.44
C LEU A 82 -1.88 4.90 10.18
N GLY A 83 -1.65 4.68 11.48
CA GLY A 83 -0.79 5.56 12.28
C GLY A 83 0.72 5.38 12.01
N THR A 84 1.52 6.27 12.58
CA THR A 84 2.98 6.34 12.43
C THR A 84 3.70 5.03 12.67
N GLY A 85 3.25 4.21 13.63
CA GLY A 85 3.84 2.90 13.91
C GLY A 85 3.80 1.94 12.71
N HIS A 86 2.72 1.94 11.94
CA HIS A 86 2.59 1.08 10.76
C HIS A 86 3.53 1.53 9.64
N TRP A 87 3.61 2.83 9.39
CA TRP A 87 4.51 3.40 8.38
C TRP A 87 5.98 3.17 8.74
N ARG A 88 6.35 3.38 10.02
CA ARG A 88 7.69 3.06 10.52
C ARG A 88 8.06 1.60 10.28
N ALA A 89 7.19 0.67 10.68
CA ALA A 89 7.45 -0.76 10.51
C ALA A 89 7.58 -1.15 9.02
N ALA A 90 6.78 -0.54 8.14
CA ALA A 90 6.88 -0.76 6.70
C ALA A 90 8.20 -0.21 6.11
N LEU A 91 8.64 0.98 6.54
CA LEU A 91 9.92 1.57 6.15
C LEU A 91 11.11 0.73 6.64
N GLU A 92 11.08 0.26 7.88
CA GLU A 92 12.09 -0.64 8.45
C GLU A 92 12.16 -1.96 7.67
N THR A 93 11.00 -2.54 7.33
CA THR A 93 10.95 -3.76 6.50
C THR A 93 11.57 -3.51 5.12
N LEU A 94 11.28 -2.37 4.50
CA LEU A 94 11.85 -2.02 3.19
C LEU A 94 13.37 -1.87 3.28
N CYS A 95 13.86 -1.13 4.29
CA CYS A 95 15.28 -0.94 4.59
C CYS A 95 16.01 -2.29 4.72
N GLN A 96 15.47 -3.22 5.52
CA GLN A 96 16.01 -4.57 5.70
C GLN A 96 15.96 -5.39 4.41
N SER A 97 14.89 -5.27 3.63
CA SER A 97 14.73 -6.04 2.39
C SER A 97 15.73 -5.64 1.30
N GLN A 98 16.23 -4.40 1.32
CA GLN A 98 17.29 -3.92 0.43
C GLN A 98 18.67 -4.47 0.83
N GLN A 99 18.85 -4.87 2.09
CA GLN A 99 20.12 -5.37 2.65
C GLN A 99 20.28 -6.89 2.56
N LEU A 100 19.43 -7.60 1.82
CA LEU A 100 19.53 -9.05 1.63
C LEU A 100 20.21 -9.39 0.28
N PRO A 101 21.55 -9.34 0.17
CA PRO A 101 22.25 -9.87 -0.99
C PRO A 101 22.15 -11.41 -1.00
N GLY A 102 22.03 -11.99 -2.19
CA GLY A 102 22.29 -13.42 -2.39
C GLY A 102 21.17 -14.40 -2.00
N LEU A 103 19.91 -13.98 -1.92
CA LEU A 103 18.78 -14.93 -1.79
C LEU A 103 18.71 -15.92 -2.97
N GLU A 104 19.27 -15.54 -4.13
CA GLU A 104 19.54 -16.41 -5.27
C GLU A 104 20.38 -17.64 -4.90
N ALA A 105 21.36 -17.49 -3.99
CA ALA A 105 22.22 -18.57 -3.54
C ALA A 105 21.44 -19.66 -2.76
N PHE A 106 20.21 -19.35 -2.31
CA PHE A 106 19.30 -20.27 -1.63
C PHE A 106 18.10 -20.68 -2.50
N GLY A 107 18.14 -20.41 -3.81
CA GLY A 107 17.08 -20.80 -4.76
C GLY A 107 15.78 -19.99 -4.62
N LEU A 108 15.81 -18.87 -3.90
CA LEU A 108 14.66 -17.98 -3.78
C LEU A 108 14.66 -16.97 -4.95
N PRO A 109 13.48 -16.62 -5.49
CA PRO A 109 13.39 -15.74 -6.66
C PRO A 109 14.05 -14.38 -6.39
N SER A 110 14.90 -13.96 -7.33
CA SER A 110 15.58 -12.67 -7.37
C SER A 110 14.63 -11.54 -7.76
N GLY A 111 13.65 -11.28 -6.90
CA GLY A 111 12.77 -10.12 -7.04
C GLY A 111 13.35 -8.90 -6.33
N THR A 112 13.12 -7.70 -6.88
CA THR A 112 13.19 -6.45 -6.12
C THR A 112 12.23 -6.52 -4.92
N PRO A 113 12.40 -5.70 -3.86
CA PRO A 113 11.43 -5.65 -2.77
C PRO A 113 9.98 -5.48 -3.23
N ALA A 114 9.73 -4.66 -4.25
CA ALA A 114 8.40 -4.46 -4.83
C ALA A 114 7.82 -5.78 -5.38
N TRP A 115 8.61 -6.58 -6.09
CA TRP A 115 8.17 -7.88 -6.62
C TRP A 115 7.70 -8.82 -5.50
N ARG A 116 8.48 -8.91 -4.41
CA ARG A 116 8.14 -9.79 -3.27
C ARG A 116 6.88 -9.31 -2.55
N PHE A 117 6.78 -8.01 -2.27
CA PHE A 117 5.60 -7.46 -1.60
C PHE A 117 4.35 -7.56 -2.47
N LYS A 118 4.46 -7.48 -3.79
CA LYS A 118 3.33 -7.75 -4.69
C LYS A 118 2.86 -9.19 -4.59
N ALA A 119 3.74 -10.18 -4.61
CA ALA A 119 3.35 -11.58 -4.48
C ALA A 119 2.57 -11.85 -3.18
N GLU A 120 3.04 -11.29 -2.06
CA GLU A 120 2.35 -11.39 -0.76
C GLU A 120 1.00 -10.66 -0.75
N LEU A 121 0.92 -9.50 -1.41
CA LEU A 121 -0.33 -8.76 -1.57
C LEU A 121 -1.34 -9.53 -2.42
N ASP A 122 -0.90 -10.14 -3.53
CA ASP A 122 -1.75 -10.93 -4.42
C ASP A 122 -2.35 -12.13 -3.67
N ALA A 123 -1.54 -12.83 -2.87
CA ALA A 123 -1.99 -13.92 -2.01
C ALA A 123 -3.03 -13.45 -0.97
N ALA A 124 -2.81 -12.30 -0.33
CA ALA A 124 -3.77 -11.73 0.62
C ALA A 124 -5.09 -11.32 -0.05
N ILE A 125 -5.02 -10.77 -1.27
CA ILE A 125 -6.18 -10.39 -2.08
C ILE A 125 -7.04 -11.62 -2.46
N GLU A 126 -6.40 -12.71 -2.86
CA GLU A 126 -7.05 -13.99 -3.14
C GLU A 126 -7.73 -14.56 -1.88
N GLN A 127 -6.98 -14.65 -0.77
CA GLN A 127 -7.50 -15.18 0.50
C GLN A 127 -8.69 -14.36 1.01
N ALA A 128 -8.66 -13.03 0.86
CA ALA A 128 -9.77 -12.15 1.20
C ALA A 128 -11.02 -12.34 0.29
N GLY A 129 -10.89 -13.08 -0.82
CA GLY A 129 -11.94 -13.33 -1.79
C GLY A 129 -12.31 -12.08 -2.60
N LEU A 130 -11.34 -11.21 -2.89
CA LEU A 130 -11.59 -9.95 -3.60
C LEU A 130 -11.57 -10.12 -5.13
N ILE A 131 -11.07 -11.24 -5.64
CA ILE A 131 -11.06 -11.55 -7.09
C ILE A 131 -12.37 -12.25 -7.48
N ASP A 132 -12.55 -13.50 -7.07
CA ASP A 132 -13.67 -14.34 -7.53
C ASP A 132 -14.84 -14.43 -6.54
N ARG A 133 -14.79 -13.69 -5.42
CA ARG A 133 -15.76 -13.73 -4.30
C ARG A 133 -15.88 -15.09 -3.60
N THR A 134 -15.24 -16.13 -4.13
CA THR A 134 -14.98 -17.39 -3.46
C THR A 134 -13.77 -17.21 -2.55
N SER A 135 -13.96 -17.45 -1.27
CA SER A 135 -12.88 -17.62 -0.31
C SER A 135 -13.24 -18.83 0.54
N LEU A 136 -12.26 -19.69 0.79
CA LEU A 136 -12.40 -20.81 1.73
C LEU A 136 -12.44 -20.32 3.18
N LEU A 137 -12.13 -19.05 3.41
CA LEU A 137 -12.10 -18.43 4.73
C LEU A 137 -13.49 -17.99 5.19
N ASN A 138 -13.76 -18.15 6.49
CA ASN A 138 -14.95 -17.57 7.11
C ASN A 138 -14.85 -16.03 7.16
N LYS A 139 -15.93 -15.37 7.57
CA LYS A 139 -16.01 -13.89 7.63
C LYS A 139 -14.90 -13.25 8.49
N GLY A 140 -14.52 -13.88 9.60
CA GLY A 140 -13.46 -13.38 10.49
C GLY A 140 -12.09 -13.48 9.82
N ASP A 141 -11.77 -14.66 9.29
CA ASP A 141 -10.49 -14.92 8.63
C ASP A 141 -10.31 -14.07 7.36
N ARG A 142 -11.41 -13.78 6.64
CA ARG A 142 -11.37 -12.82 5.53
C ARG A 142 -10.99 -11.41 5.97
N LYS A 143 -11.41 -10.96 7.15
CA LYS A 143 -10.97 -9.66 7.69
C LYS A 143 -9.48 -9.65 8.02
N VAL A 144 -8.96 -10.78 8.53
CA VAL A 144 -7.52 -10.96 8.75
C VAL A 144 -6.77 -10.87 7.43
N ALA A 145 -7.24 -11.55 6.38
CA ALA A 145 -6.65 -11.47 5.05
C ALA A 145 -6.69 -10.04 4.46
N ILE A 146 -7.77 -9.28 4.67
CA ILE A 146 -7.82 -7.86 4.29
C ILE A 146 -6.78 -7.05 5.08
N GLY A 147 -6.60 -7.32 6.38
CA GLY A 147 -5.57 -6.68 7.20
C GLY A 147 -4.15 -6.97 6.70
N LEU A 148 -3.88 -8.21 6.29
CA LEU A 148 -2.62 -8.58 5.61
C LEU A 148 -2.48 -7.84 4.27
N GLY A 149 -3.58 -7.71 3.52
CA GLY A 149 -3.61 -6.93 2.28
C GLY A 149 -3.23 -5.46 2.52
N VAL A 150 -3.75 -4.82 3.57
CA VAL A 150 -3.34 -3.46 3.96
C VAL A 150 -1.84 -3.41 4.25
N ASN A 151 -1.36 -4.35 5.06
CA ASN A 151 0.04 -4.46 5.45
C ASN A 151 1.00 -4.60 4.24
N TRP A 152 0.65 -5.44 3.27
CA TRP A 152 1.47 -5.65 2.06
C TRP A 152 1.32 -4.52 1.04
N ALA A 153 0.13 -3.94 0.88
CA ALA A 153 -0.10 -2.79 -0.01
C ALA A 153 0.71 -1.56 0.42
N MET A 154 0.83 -1.30 1.73
CA MET A 154 1.71 -0.24 2.24
C MET A 154 3.17 -0.47 1.84
N ARG A 155 3.67 -1.70 2.03
CA ARG A 155 5.07 -2.05 1.71
C ARG A 155 5.33 -1.99 0.21
N LEU A 156 4.39 -2.49 -0.60
CA LEU A 156 4.48 -2.42 -2.05
C LEU A 156 4.51 -0.97 -2.52
N LEU A 157 3.63 -0.10 -1.99
CA LEU A 157 3.61 1.32 -2.31
C LEU A 157 4.97 1.99 -2.05
N LEU A 158 5.57 1.74 -0.88
CA LEU A 158 6.88 2.29 -0.53
C LEU A 158 8.00 1.70 -1.39
N ALA A 159 7.95 0.41 -1.71
CA ALA A 159 8.93 -0.23 -2.57
C ALA A 159 8.88 0.31 -4.01
N CYS A 160 7.68 0.48 -4.58
CA CYS A 160 7.52 1.13 -5.89
C CYS A 160 8.05 2.57 -5.86
N ALA A 161 7.81 3.32 -4.77
CA ALA A 161 8.33 4.68 -4.62
C ALA A 161 9.86 4.73 -4.52
N ALA A 162 10.47 3.75 -3.85
CA ALA A 162 11.93 3.61 -3.75
C ALA A 162 12.58 3.31 -5.11
N ASP A 163 11.91 2.53 -5.96
CA ASP A 163 12.39 2.13 -7.29
C ASP A 163 12.00 3.11 -8.41
N TYR A 164 11.28 4.20 -8.10
CA TYR A 164 10.78 5.15 -9.09
C TYR A 164 11.91 5.97 -9.73
N PRO A 165 12.07 5.98 -11.07
CA PRO A 165 13.21 6.63 -11.71
C PRO A 165 13.07 8.16 -11.70
N ASN A 166 14.10 8.86 -11.20
CA ASN A 166 14.26 10.31 -11.28
C ASN A 166 13.00 11.11 -10.89
N PRO A 167 12.49 10.97 -9.65
CA PRO A 167 11.32 11.72 -9.21
C PRO A 167 11.55 13.22 -9.35
N VAL A 168 10.58 13.91 -9.93
CA VAL A 168 10.54 15.38 -9.98
C VAL A 168 9.28 15.83 -9.26
N GLU A 169 9.44 16.51 -8.12
CA GLU A 169 8.31 17.00 -7.34
C GLU A 169 7.59 18.13 -8.09
N SER A 170 6.25 18.07 -8.09
CA SER A 170 5.41 19.18 -8.51
C SER A 170 5.11 20.08 -7.29
N PRO A 171 5.39 21.39 -7.36
CA PRO A 171 5.16 22.29 -6.24
C PRO A 171 3.72 22.23 -5.71
N GLY A 172 3.56 21.96 -4.41
CA GLY A 172 2.24 21.90 -3.76
C GLY A 172 1.45 20.61 -3.95
N HIS A 173 1.97 19.64 -4.71
CA HIS A 173 1.31 18.35 -4.95
C HIS A 173 2.00 17.21 -4.21
N LYS A 174 1.25 16.50 -3.35
CA LYS A 174 1.71 15.27 -2.69
C LYS A 174 1.34 14.03 -3.51
N ASP A 175 1.83 13.99 -4.75
CA ASP A 175 1.63 12.90 -5.69
C ASP A 175 2.67 11.78 -5.53
N PHE A 176 2.74 10.85 -6.48
CA PHE A 176 3.69 9.75 -6.42
C PHE A 176 5.16 10.21 -6.47
N SER A 177 5.46 11.29 -7.19
CA SER A 177 6.81 11.84 -7.29
C SER A 177 7.26 12.46 -5.95
N TRP A 178 6.34 13.13 -5.24
CA TRP A 178 6.56 13.56 -3.86
C TRP A 178 6.87 12.36 -2.94
N LEU A 179 6.03 11.32 -2.98
CA LEU A 179 6.25 10.11 -2.17
C LEU A 179 7.61 9.45 -2.47
N ALA A 180 7.93 9.29 -3.75
CA ALA A 180 9.19 8.72 -4.22
C ALA A 180 10.40 9.53 -3.72
N THR A 181 10.36 10.85 -3.82
CA THR A 181 11.46 11.72 -3.36
C THR A 181 11.75 11.51 -1.87
N ARG A 182 10.69 11.48 -1.04
CA ARG A 182 10.83 11.27 0.41
C ARG A 182 11.32 9.87 0.76
N VAL A 183 10.77 8.85 0.13
CA VAL A 183 11.15 7.45 0.38
C VAL A 183 12.60 7.22 -0.08
N GLN A 184 13.00 7.69 -1.26
CA GLN A 184 14.38 7.52 -1.75
C GLN A 184 15.40 8.22 -0.86
N ALA A 185 15.09 9.44 -0.37
CA ALA A 185 15.94 10.14 0.59
C ALA A 185 16.11 9.36 1.91
N ALA A 186 15.05 8.70 2.39
CA ALA A 186 15.12 7.85 3.57
C ALA A 186 15.83 6.51 3.31
N MET A 187 15.70 5.93 2.12
CA MET A 187 16.39 4.68 1.77
C MET A 187 17.89 4.89 1.50
N ALA A 188 18.31 6.11 1.12
CA ALA A 188 19.73 6.43 0.97
C ALA A 188 20.53 6.26 2.27
N VAL A 189 19.90 6.43 3.44
CA VAL A 189 20.54 6.25 4.75
C VAL A 189 20.41 4.83 5.32
N CYS A 190 19.75 3.93 4.58
CA CYS A 190 19.64 2.51 4.89
C CYS A 190 20.76 1.67 4.27
N LYS A 191 21.59 2.28 3.42
CA LYS A 191 22.74 1.63 2.78
C LYS A 191 23.98 1.71 3.66
#